data_AF-A0AA36NZ90-F1
#
_entry.id   AF-A0AA36NZ90-F1
#
_cell.length_a   1.000
_cell.length_b   1.000
_cell.length_c   1.000
_cell.angle_alpha   90.00
_cell.angle_beta   90.00
_cell.angle_gamma   90.00
#
_symmetry.space_group_name_H-M   'P 1'
#
loop_
_entity.id
_entity.type
_entity.pdbx_description
1 polymer ?
#
loop_
_entity_poly.entity_id
_entity_poly.type
_entity_poly.pdbx_seq_one_letter_code
_entity_poly.pdbx_strand_id
1 'polypeptide(L)'
;MLAPKKRAHEILDQIGVFGRKNASEFTIHRWKTQAKSLAESDIVDSKRILAIIGVYENNFEIAKKNFEQALALSNYENSLVLCDYAQALLMLGKGEDALSYLVKAFNIEPSAKTLDRILTLSNSLIYPDVLNEIRTLVTKLNINTDLYLPLIEETILKVNENIEFIEQIGVSVSSYRSMINLSDLVLYSKFYTQTKIAACKLDDMINTIIYPEHLTADDISELNDDFVENVIKAEIPLDDLLKISIYFSFDHQESRDVA
;
A
#
# COMPACT_ATOMS: atom_id res chain seq x y z
N MET A 1 16.89 -19.29 25.07
CA MET A 1 16.95 -18.18 24.08
C MET A 1 15.94 -18.47 22.98
N LEU A 2 15.06 -17.51 22.64
CA LEU A 2 14.16 -17.65 21.48
C LEU A 2 14.98 -17.61 20.18
N ALA A 3 14.56 -18.40 19.18
CA ALA A 3 15.14 -18.39 17.83
C ALA A 3 14.98 -17.01 17.18
N PRO A 4 15.94 -16.54 16.35
CA PRO A 4 15.93 -15.19 15.77
C PRO A 4 14.63 -14.81 15.06
N LYS A 5 14.10 -15.70 14.22
CA LYS A 5 12.83 -15.51 13.49
C LYS A 5 11.63 -15.24 14.41
N LYS A 6 11.57 -15.91 15.57
CA LYS A 6 10.48 -15.72 16.54
C LYS A 6 10.57 -14.34 17.21
N ARG A 7 11.78 -13.88 17.51
CA ARG A 7 11.99 -12.53 18.07
C ARG A 7 11.64 -11.43 17.07
N ALA A 8 11.99 -11.62 15.80
CA ALA A 8 11.63 -10.69 14.74
C ALA A 8 10.11 -10.53 14.63
N HIS A 9 9.37 -11.65 14.63
CA HIS A 9 7.92 -11.65 14.59
C HIS A 9 7.29 -10.94 15.81
N GLU A 10 7.77 -11.24 17.02
CA GLU A 10 7.27 -10.60 18.25
C GLU A 10 7.44 -9.07 18.26
N ILE A 11 8.49 -8.53 17.63
CA ILE A 11 8.67 -7.07 17.49
C ILE A 11 7.68 -6.52 16.47
N LEU A 12 7.50 -7.19 15.33
CA LEU A 12 6.59 -6.78 14.28
C LEU A 12 5.13 -6.79 14.75
N ASP A 13 4.72 -7.77 15.54
CA ASP A 13 3.36 -7.84 16.12
C ASP A 13 3.06 -6.66 17.05
N GLN A 14 4.09 -6.13 17.73
CA GLN A 14 3.93 -4.93 18.57
C GLN A 14 3.81 -3.65 17.74
N ILE A 15 4.45 -3.59 16.58
CA ILE A 15 4.42 -2.41 15.69
C ILE A 15 3.15 -2.40 14.85
N GLY A 16 2.76 -3.56 14.31
CA GLY A 16 1.66 -3.75 13.36
C GLY A 16 0.27 -3.78 14.00
N VAL A 17 0.09 -3.13 15.16
CA VAL A 17 -1.23 -2.99 15.78
C VAL A 17 -2.05 -2.02 14.94
N PHE A 18 -3.23 -2.46 14.49
CA PHE A 18 -4.12 -1.61 13.71
C PHE A 18 -4.63 -0.40 14.50
N GLY A 19 -4.80 0.71 13.80
CA GLY A 19 -5.29 1.97 14.34
C GLY A 19 -4.23 3.08 14.28
N ARG A 20 -4.38 4.06 15.18
CA ARG A 20 -3.54 5.27 15.20
C ARG A 20 -2.10 4.96 15.63
N LYS A 21 -1.12 5.53 14.92
CA LYS A 21 0.29 5.48 15.29
C LYS A 21 0.57 6.41 16.48
N ASN A 22 0.43 5.91 17.71
CA ASN A 22 0.53 6.71 18.94
C ASN A 22 1.47 6.10 20.00
N ALA A 23 2.34 5.16 19.62
CA ALA A 23 3.29 4.56 20.56
C ALA A 23 4.20 5.63 21.16
N SER A 24 4.44 5.54 22.48
CA SER A 24 5.33 6.46 23.18
C SER A 24 6.78 6.37 22.68
N GLU A 25 7.55 7.45 22.85
CA GLU A 25 8.98 7.45 22.57
C GLU A 25 9.74 6.31 23.27
N PHE A 26 9.34 5.99 24.51
CA PHE A 26 9.91 4.87 25.26
C PHE A 26 9.64 3.53 24.57
N THR A 27 8.41 3.31 24.10
CA THR A 27 8.02 2.10 23.36
C THR A 27 8.82 1.99 22.06
N ILE A 28 8.92 3.07 21.29
CA ILE A 28 9.67 3.09 20.04
C ILE A 28 11.18 2.86 20.28
N HIS A 29 11.75 3.49 21.32
CA HIS A 29 13.13 3.27 21.72
C HIS A 29 13.41 1.80 22.09
N ARG A 30 12.47 1.18 22.80
CA ARG A 30 12.54 -0.25 23.13
C ARG A 30 12.53 -1.11 21.85
N TRP A 31 11.63 -0.87 20.90
CA TRP A 31 11.60 -1.59 19.63
C TRP A 31 12.92 -1.46 18.86
N LYS A 32 13.47 -0.23 18.78
CA LYS A 32 14.77 0.01 18.14
C LYS A 32 15.90 -0.76 18.81
N THR A 33 15.90 -0.83 20.13
CA THR A 33 16.91 -1.59 20.90
C THR A 33 16.80 -3.09 20.64
N GLN A 34 15.58 -3.62 20.65
CA GLN A 34 15.32 -5.02 20.32
C GLN A 34 15.73 -5.34 18.87
N ALA A 35 15.36 -4.51 17.91
CA ALA A 35 15.74 -4.67 16.52
C ALA A 35 17.28 -4.67 16.33
N LYS A 36 18.00 -3.75 16.99
CA LYS A 36 19.47 -3.70 16.95
C LYS A 36 20.11 -4.97 17.54
N SER A 37 19.53 -5.53 18.59
CA SER A 37 20.05 -6.78 19.20
C SER A 37 19.96 -8.00 18.27
N LEU A 38 19.09 -7.96 17.26
CA LEU A 38 19.00 -9.03 16.27
C LEU A 38 20.20 -9.09 15.33
N ALA A 39 20.96 -7.99 15.19
CA ALA A 39 22.04 -7.89 14.20
C ALA A 39 23.14 -8.95 14.38
N GLU A 40 23.34 -9.46 15.59
CA GLU A 40 24.30 -10.53 15.88
C GLU A 40 23.88 -11.88 15.26
N SER A 41 22.57 -12.09 15.07
CA SER A 41 22.01 -13.36 14.58
C SER A 41 21.37 -13.27 13.20
N ASP A 42 20.83 -12.10 12.84
CA ASP A 42 20.16 -11.83 11.58
C ASP A 42 20.22 -10.32 11.30
N ILE A 43 21.28 -9.89 10.61
CA ILE A 43 21.48 -8.48 10.26
C ILE A 43 20.45 -7.98 9.25
N VAL A 44 19.91 -8.86 8.39
CA VAL A 44 18.89 -8.48 7.39
C VAL A 44 17.59 -8.14 8.10
N ASP A 45 17.09 -9.01 8.98
CA ASP A 45 15.87 -8.75 9.75
C ASP A 45 16.05 -7.57 10.72
N SER A 46 17.24 -7.41 11.32
CA SER A 46 17.55 -6.23 12.14
C SER A 46 17.33 -4.93 11.36
N LYS A 47 17.87 -4.85 10.13
CA LYS A 47 17.72 -3.68 9.26
C LYS A 47 16.29 -3.50 8.79
N ARG A 48 15.63 -4.57 8.35
CA ARG A 48 14.22 -4.56 7.94
C ARG A 48 13.30 -4.03 9.03
N ILE A 49 13.45 -4.49 10.28
CA ILE A 49 12.62 -4.02 11.40
C ILE A 49 12.93 -2.55 11.73
N LEU A 50 14.20 -2.13 11.71
CA LEU A 50 14.55 -0.72 11.89
C LEU A 50 13.93 0.16 10.79
N ALA A 51 13.82 -0.36 9.57
CA ALA A 51 13.14 0.33 8.48
C ALA A 51 11.65 0.50 8.75
N ILE A 52 10.97 -0.56 9.16
CA ILE A 52 9.54 -0.55 9.53
C ILE A 52 9.26 0.41 10.69
N ILE A 53 10.15 0.47 11.69
CA ILE A 53 10.05 1.46 12.77
C ILE A 53 10.20 2.89 12.19
N GLY A 54 11.11 3.10 11.24
CA GLY A 54 11.24 4.38 10.53
C GLY A 54 9.95 4.78 9.81
N VAL A 55 9.25 3.84 9.18
CA VAL A 55 7.92 4.07 8.55
C VAL A 55 6.87 4.42 9.60
N TYR A 56 6.90 3.75 10.75
CA TYR A 56 6.00 4.06 11.86
C TYR A 56 6.20 5.50 12.36
N GLU A 57 7.44 5.95 12.46
CA GLU A 57 7.79 7.33 12.85
C GLU A 57 7.64 8.37 11.72
N ASN A 58 7.15 7.97 10.53
CA ASN A 58 7.15 8.77 9.30
C ASN A 58 8.54 9.34 8.94
N ASN A 59 9.61 8.70 9.39
CA ASN A 59 10.99 9.03 9.05
C ASN A 59 11.46 8.18 7.85
N PHE A 60 10.96 8.57 6.69
CA PHE A 60 11.13 7.79 5.47
C PHE A 60 12.56 7.76 4.93
N GLU A 61 13.38 8.76 5.24
CA GLU A 61 14.81 8.75 4.92
C GLU A 61 15.54 7.62 5.68
N ILE A 62 15.25 7.48 6.98
CA ILE A 62 15.78 6.38 7.78
C ILE A 62 15.20 5.04 7.32
N ALA A 63 13.90 4.98 7.01
CA ALA A 63 13.26 3.76 6.53
C ALA A 63 13.91 3.26 5.24
N LYS A 64 13.97 4.11 4.21
CA LYS A 64 14.61 3.84 2.92
C LYS A 64 16.04 3.35 3.08
N LYS A 65 16.86 4.08 3.84
CA LYS A 65 18.25 3.70 4.10
C LYS A 65 18.38 2.29 4.68
N ASN A 66 17.51 1.93 5.63
CA ASN A 66 17.57 0.60 6.25
C ASN A 66 17.01 -0.50 5.33
N PHE A 67 15.97 -0.24 4.53
CA PHE A 67 15.51 -1.19 3.51
C PHE A 67 16.59 -1.46 2.45
N GLU A 68 17.23 -0.41 1.94
CA GLU A 68 18.32 -0.55 0.97
C GLU A 68 19.51 -1.32 1.55
N GLN A 69 19.85 -1.10 2.82
CA GLN A 69 20.87 -1.89 3.52
C GLN A 69 20.46 -3.36 3.67
N ALA A 70 19.20 -3.63 4.05
CA ALA A 70 18.69 -5.00 4.18
C ALA A 70 18.74 -5.74 2.84
N LEU A 71 18.33 -5.08 1.75
CA LEU A 71 18.40 -5.64 0.39
C LEU A 71 19.83 -5.88 -0.05
N ALA A 72 20.75 -4.93 0.16
CA ALA A 72 22.15 -5.10 -0.20
C ALA A 72 22.80 -6.29 0.54
N LEU A 73 22.48 -6.48 1.82
CA LEU A 73 22.96 -7.60 2.63
C LEU A 73 22.40 -8.96 2.18
N SER A 74 21.27 -8.97 1.48
CA SER A 74 20.64 -10.17 0.92
C SER A 74 20.84 -10.30 -0.59
N ASN A 75 21.86 -9.63 -1.17
CA ASN A 75 22.11 -9.59 -2.61
C ASN A 75 20.89 -9.20 -3.46
N TYR A 76 19.98 -8.40 -2.90
CA TYR A 76 18.73 -7.95 -3.51
C TYR A 76 17.69 -9.05 -3.81
N GLU A 77 17.88 -10.26 -3.27
CA GLU A 77 17.03 -11.44 -3.55
C GLU A 77 16.14 -11.84 -2.35
N ASN A 78 15.76 -10.89 -1.49
CA ASN A 78 14.88 -11.16 -0.36
C ASN A 78 13.46 -10.65 -0.62
N SER A 79 12.58 -11.57 -1.02
CA SER A 79 11.16 -11.34 -1.33
C SER A 79 10.41 -10.59 -0.20
N LEU A 80 10.68 -10.95 1.05
CA LEU A 80 10.02 -10.37 2.22
C LEU A 80 10.44 -8.91 2.44
N VAL A 81 11.73 -8.60 2.33
CA VAL A 81 12.23 -7.22 2.43
C VAL A 81 11.65 -6.36 1.29
N LEU A 82 11.59 -6.89 0.07
CA LEU A 82 10.99 -6.19 -1.08
C LEU A 82 9.49 -5.90 -0.84
N CYS A 83 8.74 -6.88 -0.33
CA CYS A 83 7.32 -6.74 0.01
C CYS A 83 7.03 -5.67 1.08
N ASP A 84 7.90 -5.57 2.09
CA ASP A 84 7.76 -4.57 3.15
C ASP A 84 8.24 -3.19 2.69
N TYR A 85 9.26 -3.13 1.85
CA TYR A 85 9.69 -1.88 1.25
C TYR A 85 8.63 -1.32 0.30
N ALA A 86 7.98 -2.19 -0.49
CA ALA A 86 6.82 -1.82 -1.28
C ALA A 86 5.68 -1.27 -0.42
N GLN A 87 5.42 -1.87 0.75
CA GLN A 87 4.43 -1.33 1.69
C GLN A 87 4.81 0.08 2.16
N ALA A 88 6.09 0.31 2.49
CA ALA A 88 6.57 1.63 2.89
C ALA A 88 6.43 2.68 1.78
N LEU A 89 6.64 2.29 0.52
CA LEU A 89 6.46 3.15 -0.65
C LEU A 89 4.98 3.47 -0.89
N LEU A 90 4.08 2.51 -0.70
CA LEU A 90 2.64 2.77 -0.73
C LEU A 90 2.23 3.79 0.33
N MET A 91 2.72 3.63 1.56
CA MET A 91 2.46 4.58 2.67
C MET A 91 3.01 6.00 2.41
N LEU A 92 3.84 6.17 1.38
CA LEU A 92 4.38 7.43 0.89
C LEU A 92 3.63 8.01 -0.32
N GLY A 93 2.54 7.37 -0.77
CA GLY A 93 1.89 7.71 -2.03
C GLY A 93 2.74 7.41 -3.26
N LYS A 94 3.67 6.44 -3.17
CA LYS A 94 4.53 6.01 -4.29
C LYS A 94 4.09 4.65 -4.81
N GLY A 95 2.82 4.56 -5.21
CA GLY A 95 2.20 3.30 -5.65
C GLY A 95 2.90 2.62 -6.82
N GLU A 96 3.45 3.39 -7.78
CA GLU A 96 4.19 2.83 -8.93
C GLU A 96 5.48 2.13 -8.49
N ASP A 97 6.27 2.80 -7.66
CA ASP A 97 7.49 2.24 -7.10
C ASP A 97 7.15 0.98 -6.28
N ALA A 98 6.09 1.04 -5.46
CA ALA A 98 5.61 -0.09 -4.68
C ALA A 98 5.28 -1.32 -5.57
N LEU A 99 4.55 -1.11 -6.68
CA LEU A 99 4.25 -2.16 -7.65
C LEU A 99 5.52 -2.77 -8.25
N SER A 100 6.49 -1.94 -8.65
CA SER A 100 7.78 -2.43 -9.17
C SER A 100 8.49 -3.36 -8.18
N TYR A 101 8.49 -3.01 -6.88
CA TYR A 101 9.09 -3.86 -5.85
C TYR A 101 8.28 -5.14 -5.59
N LEU A 102 6.95 -5.11 -5.67
CA LEU A 102 6.11 -6.30 -5.55
C LEU A 102 6.31 -7.27 -6.72
N VAL A 103 6.42 -6.76 -7.95
CA VAL A 103 6.72 -7.59 -9.13
C VAL A 103 8.08 -8.28 -8.97
N LYS A 104 9.11 -7.55 -8.51
CA LYS A 104 10.43 -8.15 -8.18
C LYS A 104 10.31 -9.23 -7.11
N ALA A 105 9.57 -8.96 -6.04
CA ALA A 105 9.35 -9.92 -4.96
C ALA A 105 8.66 -11.20 -5.47
N PHE A 106 7.62 -11.04 -6.31
CA PHE A 106 6.91 -12.15 -6.93
C PHE A 106 7.81 -12.95 -7.89
N ASN A 107 8.68 -12.30 -8.65
CA ASN A 107 9.63 -12.99 -9.54
C ASN A 107 10.64 -13.86 -8.77
N ILE A 108 11.02 -13.46 -7.55
CA ILE A 108 11.91 -14.24 -6.69
C ILE A 108 11.16 -15.38 -6.00
N GLU A 109 10.04 -15.06 -5.35
CA GLU A 109 9.22 -16.01 -4.60
C GLU A 109 7.73 -15.81 -4.94
N PRO A 110 7.25 -16.49 -5.99
CA PRO A 110 5.85 -16.42 -6.39
C PRO A 110 4.93 -16.92 -5.28
N SER A 111 4.00 -16.06 -4.84
CA SER A 111 3.02 -16.43 -3.82
C SER A 111 1.66 -15.78 -4.09
N ALA A 112 0.58 -16.44 -3.66
CA ALA A 112 -0.77 -15.92 -3.81
C ALA A 112 -0.93 -14.57 -3.08
N LYS A 113 -0.29 -14.39 -1.92
CA LYS A 113 -0.33 -13.15 -1.15
C LYS A 113 0.33 -11.99 -1.90
N THR A 114 1.48 -12.22 -2.52
CA THR A 114 2.16 -11.16 -3.29
C THR A 114 1.36 -10.85 -4.56
N LEU A 115 0.80 -11.86 -5.23
CA LEU A 115 -0.06 -11.66 -6.40
C LEU A 115 -1.30 -10.83 -6.05
N ASP A 116 -2.02 -11.20 -5.00
CA ASP A 116 -3.21 -10.48 -4.53
C ASP A 116 -2.94 -8.99 -4.26
N ARG A 117 -1.79 -8.68 -3.64
CA ARG A 117 -1.34 -7.29 -3.46
C ARG A 117 -1.11 -6.59 -4.79
N ILE A 118 -0.46 -7.23 -5.76
CA ILE A 118 -0.24 -6.64 -7.08
C ILE A 118 -1.57 -6.39 -7.80
N LEU A 119 -2.48 -7.37 -7.80
CA LEU A 119 -3.79 -7.23 -8.44
C LEU A 119 -4.59 -6.09 -7.81
N THR A 120 -4.65 -6.05 -6.48
CA THR A 120 -5.35 -4.99 -5.73
C THR A 120 -4.78 -3.61 -6.03
N LEU A 121 -3.46 -3.44 -5.92
CA LEU A 121 -2.80 -2.14 -6.18
C LEU A 121 -2.92 -1.71 -7.63
N SER A 122 -2.71 -2.62 -8.58
CA SER A 122 -2.86 -2.33 -10.01
C SER A 122 -4.31 -1.98 -10.37
N ASN A 123 -5.29 -2.55 -9.67
CA ASN A 123 -6.70 -2.17 -9.84
C ASN A 123 -6.99 -0.78 -9.26
N SER A 124 -6.59 -0.50 -8.02
CA SER A 124 -6.83 0.78 -7.37
C SER A 124 -6.11 1.96 -8.05
N LEU A 125 -4.89 1.71 -8.55
CA LEU A 125 -4.04 2.70 -9.20
C LEU A 125 -4.05 2.58 -10.73
N ILE A 126 -4.90 1.73 -11.30
CA ILE A 126 -5.13 1.66 -12.75
C ILE A 126 -3.83 1.37 -13.54
N TYR A 127 -3.04 0.35 -13.17
CA TYR A 127 -1.79 -0.02 -13.86
C TYR A 127 -1.94 -1.29 -14.72
N PRO A 128 -2.48 -1.20 -15.96
CA PRO A 128 -2.68 -2.37 -16.82
C PRO A 128 -1.36 -3.01 -17.28
N ASP A 129 -0.30 -2.21 -17.44
CA ASP A 129 1.00 -2.70 -17.91
C ASP A 129 1.64 -3.66 -16.90
N VAL A 130 1.50 -3.38 -15.60
CA VAL A 130 1.98 -4.26 -14.52
C VAL A 130 1.22 -5.59 -14.52
N LEU A 131 -0.08 -5.57 -14.81
CA LEU A 131 -0.88 -6.80 -14.94
C LEU A 131 -0.43 -7.63 -16.14
N ASN A 132 -0.12 -6.99 -17.26
CA ASN A 132 0.44 -7.65 -18.44
C ASN A 132 1.81 -8.28 -18.14
N GLU A 133 2.68 -7.57 -17.42
CA GLU A 133 3.98 -8.08 -16.98
C GLU A 133 3.81 -9.33 -16.09
N ILE A 134 2.93 -9.28 -15.10
CA ILE A 134 2.65 -10.41 -14.22
C ILE A 134 2.04 -11.59 -14.97
N ARG A 135 1.15 -11.35 -15.94
CA ARG A 135 0.63 -12.40 -16.82
C ARG A 135 1.74 -13.12 -17.57
N THR A 136 2.65 -12.37 -18.18
CA THR A 136 3.82 -12.93 -18.87
C THR A 136 4.70 -13.71 -17.92
N LEU A 137 4.92 -13.20 -16.70
CA LEU A 137 5.75 -13.84 -15.70
C LEU A 137 5.16 -15.16 -15.20
N VAL A 138 3.87 -15.20 -14.86
CA VAL A 138 3.15 -16.43 -14.45
C VAL A 138 3.22 -17.48 -15.54
N THR A 139 3.01 -17.08 -16.80
CA THR A 139 3.11 -17.98 -17.96
C THR A 139 4.54 -18.53 -18.13
N LYS A 140 5.55 -17.65 -18.06
CA LYS A 140 6.96 -18.01 -18.21
C LYS A 140 7.45 -18.95 -17.12
N LEU A 141 7.04 -18.71 -15.87
CA LEU A 141 7.43 -19.52 -14.72
C LEU A 141 6.61 -20.83 -14.65
N ASN A 142 5.48 -20.92 -15.36
CA ASN A 142 4.54 -22.04 -15.34
C ASN A 142 4.06 -22.38 -13.91
N ILE A 143 3.67 -21.35 -13.15
CA ILE A 143 3.28 -21.48 -11.72
C ILE A 143 1.79 -21.22 -11.57
N ASN A 144 1.07 -22.21 -11.04
CA ASN A 144 -0.35 -22.13 -10.69
C ASN A 144 -1.19 -21.45 -11.78
N THR A 145 -0.90 -21.72 -13.06
CA THR A 145 -1.47 -21.00 -14.20
C THR A 145 -3.00 -21.06 -14.21
N ASP A 146 -3.56 -22.21 -13.86
CA ASP A 146 -5.03 -22.43 -13.82
C ASP A 146 -5.71 -21.59 -12.73
N LEU A 147 -4.98 -21.18 -11.69
CA LEU A 147 -5.48 -20.33 -10.61
C LEU A 147 -5.18 -18.86 -10.88
N TYR A 148 -3.95 -18.53 -11.28
CA TYR A 148 -3.49 -17.15 -11.36
C TYR A 148 -3.93 -16.43 -12.63
N LEU A 149 -3.90 -17.10 -13.79
CA LEU A 149 -4.26 -16.44 -15.04
C LEU A 149 -5.70 -15.94 -15.06
N PRO A 150 -6.73 -16.70 -14.60
CA PRO A 150 -8.09 -16.18 -14.55
C PRO A 150 -8.24 -14.92 -13.69
N LEU A 151 -7.58 -14.88 -12.53
CA LEU A 151 -7.61 -13.71 -11.63
C LEU A 151 -6.94 -12.49 -12.28
N ILE A 152 -5.82 -12.69 -12.97
CA ILE A 152 -5.10 -11.62 -13.67
C ILE A 152 -5.96 -11.08 -14.82
N GLU A 153 -6.56 -11.96 -15.64
CA GLU A 153 -7.41 -11.56 -16.77
C GLU A 153 -8.67 -10.81 -16.29
N GLU A 154 -9.32 -11.28 -15.23
CA GLU A 154 -10.45 -10.57 -14.61
C GLU A 154 -10.04 -9.16 -14.15
N THR A 155 -8.84 -9.03 -13.55
CA THR A 155 -8.33 -7.74 -13.10
C THR A 155 -7.97 -6.82 -14.26
N ILE A 156 -7.40 -7.35 -15.35
CA ILE A 156 -7.11 -6.58 -16.58
C ILE A 156 -8.40 -6.00 -17.16
N LEU A 157 -9.46 -6.82 -17.24
CA LEU A 157 -10.76 -6.36 -17.73
C LEU A 157 -11.30 -5.21 -16.88
N LYS A 158 -11.32 -5.36 -15.54
CA LYS A 158 -11.75 -4.30 -14.62
C LYS A 158 -10.92 -3.03 -14.74
N VAL A 159 -9.60 -3.14 -14.86
CA VAL A 159 -8.72 -1.97 -15.03
C VAL A 159 -9.01 -1.25 -16.35
N ASN A 160 -9.20 -1.97 -17.45
CA ASN A 160 -9.53 -1.35 -18.73
C ASN A 160 -10.90 -0.67 -18.70
N GLU A 161 -11.91 -1.31 -18.09
CA GLU A 161 -13.23 -0.70 -17.86
C GLU A 161 -13.11 0.59 -17.04
N ASN A 162 -12.27 0.59 -15.99
CA ASN A 162 -12.02 1.78 -15.19
C ASN A 162 -11.26 2.88 -15.95
N ILE A 163 -10.33 2.53 -16.86
CA ILE A 163 -9.66 3.51 -17.74
C ILE A 163 -10.69 4.19 -18.64
N GLU A 164 -11.50 3.40 -19.36
CA GLU A 164 -12.54 3.94 -20.23
C GLU A 164 -13.52 4.83 -19.45
N PHE A 165 -13.90 4.41 -18.25
CA PHE A 165 -14.75 5.18 -17.35
C PHE A 165 -14.13 6.54 -16.97
N ILE A 166 -12.86 6.56 -16.56
CA ILE A 166 -12.13 7.78 -16.18
C ILE A 166 -12.00 8.73 -17.38
N GLU A 167 -11.67 8.19 -18.55
CA GLU A 167 -11.49 8.97 -19.77
C GLU A 167 -12.81 9.55 -20.29
N GLN A 168 -13.93 8.83 -20.15
CA GLN A 168 -15.27 9.32 -20.52
C GLN A 168 -15.70 10.55 -19.71
N ILE A 169 -15.25 10.67 -18.45
CA ILE A 169 -15.48 11.86 -17.61
C ILE A 169 -14.55 13.02 -18.01
N GLY A 170 -13.53 12.73 -18.83
CA GLY A 170 -12.51 13.69 -19.24
C GLY A 170 -11.60 14.05 -18.08
N VAL A 171 -11.16 13.04 -17.34
CA VAL A 171 -10.11 13.09 -16.31
C VAL A 171 -8.92 12.27 -16.81
N SER A 172 -7.70 12.72 -16.55
CA SER A 172 -6.52 11.89 -16.85
C SER A 172 -6.34 10.78 -15.80
N VAL A 173 -5.96 9.58 -16.24
CA VAL A 173 -5.61 8.46 -15.34
C VAL A 173 -4.48 8.86 -14.38
N SER A 174 -3.54 9.70 -14.81
CA SER A 174 -2.46 10.23 -13.95
C SER A 174 -2.97 11.10 -12.80
N SER A 175 -3.96 11.96 -13.04
CA SER A 175 -4.57 12.77 -11.98
C SER A 175 -5.34 11.90 -11.00
N TYR A 176 -6.10 10.92 -11.50
CA TYR A 176 -6.79 9.95 -10.64
C TYR A 176 -5.81 9.17 -9.75
N ARG A 177 -4.73 8.64 -10.33
CA ARG A 177 -3.64 7.99 -9.57
C ARG A 177 -3.02 8.91 -8.52
N SER A 178 -2.79 10.18 -8.86
CA SER A 178 -2.22 11.15 -7.93
C SER A 178 -3.13 11.39 -6.73
N MET A 179 -4.44 11.48 -6.96
CA MET A 179 -5.44 11.60 -5.88
C MET A 179 -5.47 10.37 -4.95
N ILE A 180 -5.40 9.16 -5.50
CA ILE A 180 -5.33 7.92 -4.70
C ILE A 180 -4.02 7.82 -3.92
N ASN A 181 -2.88 8.12 -4.55
CA ASN A 181 -1.59 8.16 -3.86
C ASN A 181 -1.57 9.19 -2.72
N LEU A 182 -2.24 10.33 -2.91
CA LEU A 182 -2.35 11.37 -1.89
C LEU A 182 -3.20 10.91 -0.71
N SER A 183 -4.29 10.18 -0.96
CA SER A 183 -5.12 9.64 0.12
C SER A 183 -4.38 8.58 0.92
N ASP A 184 -3.60 7.72 0.25
CA ASP A 184 -2.71 6.76 0.93
C ASP A 184 -1.66 7.48 1.80
N LEU A 185 -1.00 8.52 1.27
CA LEU A 185 -0.04 9.32 2.03
C LEU A 185 -0.67 9.91 3.30
N VAL A 186 -1.86 10.52 3.18
CA VAL A 186 -2.58 11.13 4.30
C VAL A 186 -2.96 10.07 5.33
N LEU A 187 -3.61 8.99 4.90
CA LEU A 187 -4.04 7.89 5.76
C LEU A 187 -2.85 7.28 6.52
N TYR A 188 -1.84 6.86 5.78
CA TYR A 188 -0.73 6.11 6.34
C TYR A 188 0.30 6.98 7.06
N SER A 189 0.19 8.32 6.99
CA SER A 189 0.96 9.19 7.88
C SER A 189 0.52 9.07 9.34
N LYS A 190 -0.75 8.73 9.60
CA LYS A 190 -1.32 8.70 10.96
C LYS A 190 -1.74 7.31 11.42
N PHE A 191 -2.04 6.40 10.49
CA PHE A 191 -2.65 5.12 10.81
C PHE A 191 -1.89 3.93 10.22
N TYR A 192 -2.05 2.78 10.86
CA TYR A 192 -1.75 1.47 10.30
C TYR A 192 -3.07 0.73 10.16
N THR A 193 -3.54 0.51 8.93
CA THR A 193 -4.87 -0.07 8.68
C THR A 193 -4.94 -0.78 7.32
N GLN A 194 -6.00 -1.54 7.12
CA GLN A 194 -6.44 -2.05 5.83
C GLN A 194 -7.54 -1.14 5.26
N THR A 195 -7.65 -1.12 3.94
CA THR A 195 -8.61 -0.27 3.23
C THR A 195 -9.38 -1.08 2.22
N LYS A 196 -10.67 -0.77 2.09
CA LYS A 196 -11.46 -1.11 0.91
C LYS A 196 -11.72 0.15 0.11
N ILE A 197 -11.70 0.05 -1.22
CA ILE A 197 -11.94 1.19 -2.10
C ILE A 197 -13.14 0.86 -2.98
N ALA A 198 -14.10 1.79 -3.05
CA ALA A 198 -15.20 1.74 -4.00
C ALA A 198 -15.20 3.02 -4.83
N ALA A 199 -15.21 2.89 -6.15
CA ALA A 199 -15.32 4.01 -7.07
C ALA A 199 -16.60 3.87 -7.91
N CYS A 200 -17.29 4.98 -8.14
CA CYS A 200 -18.47 5.03 -9.01
C CYS A 200 -18.56 6.37 -9.75
N LYS A 201 -19.42 6.38 -10.78
CA LYS A 201 -19.85 7.61 -11.45
C LYS A 201 -20.93 8.29 -10.63
N LEU A 202 -20.78 9.58 -10.38
CA LEU A 202 -21.88 10.43 -9.93
C LEU A 202 -21.88 11.69 -10.81
N ASP A 203 -22.91 11.82 -11.64
CA ASP A 203 -23.00 12.86 -12.68
C ASP A 203 -21.75 12.88 -13.58
N ASP A 204 -21.07 14.01 -13.68
CA ASP A 204 -19.83 14.19 -14.45
C ASP A 204 -18.57 14.09 -13.57
N MET A 205 -18.65 13.34 -12.46
CA MET A 205 -17.54 13.15 -11.53
C MET A 205 -17.27 11.68 -11.23
N ILE A 206 -16.02 11.40 -10.91
CA ILE A 206 -15.57 10.16 -10.29
C ILE A 206 -15.68 10.35 -8.78
N ASN A 207 -16.43 9.48 -8.11
CA ASN A 207 -16.54 9.48 -6.67
C ASN A 207 -15.92 8.20 -6.10
N THR A 208 -14.86 8.35 -5.32
CA THR A 208 -14.13 7.25 -4.69
C THR A 208 -14.23 7.35 -3.17
N ILE A 209 -14.73 6.28 -2.57
CA ILE A 209 -14.85 6.15 -1.12
C ILE A 209 -13.79 5.17 -0.64
N ILE A 210 -13.01 5.59 0.35
CA ILE A 210 -12.01 4.76 1.02
C ILE A 210 -12.54 4.40 2.41
N TYR A 211 -12.61 3.11 2.67
CA TYR A 211 -13.10 2.55 3.93
C TYR A 211 -11.92 1.99 4.74
N PRO A 212 -11.25 2.80 5.57
CA PRO A 212 -10.23 2.30 6.47
C PRO A 212 -10.85 1.53 7.63
N GLU A 213 -10.26 0.40 7.99
CA GLU A 213 -10.72 -0.42 9.10
C GLU A 213 -10.17 0.10 10.45
N HIS A 214 -10.87 -0.19 11.56
CA HIS A 214 -10.41 0.12 12.92
C HIS A 214 -10.19 1.61 13.26
N LEU A 215 -10.85 2.52 12.52
CA LEU A 215 -10.83 3.96 12.80
C LEU A 215 -12.15 4.42 13.45
N THR A 216 -12.08 5.49 14.23
CA THR A 216 -13.24 6.16 14.86
C THR A 216 -13.79 7.29 14.00
N ALA A 217 -14.93 7.88 14.38
CA ALA A 217 -15.55 8.96 13.59
C ALA A 217 -14.69 10.22 13.57
N ASP A 218 -14.04 10.49 14.70
CA ASP A 218 -13.10 11.60 14.82
C ASP A 218 -11.86 11.35 13.94
N ASP A 219 -11.36 10.10 13.86
CA ASP A 219 -10.25 9.75 12.96
C ASP A 219 -10.64 9.96 11.48
N ILE A 220 -11.85 9.55 11.08
CA ILE A 220 -12.35 9.75 9.70
C ILE A 220 -12.53 11.23 9.38
N SER A 221 -13.06 12.03 10.31
CA SER A 221 -13.21 13.48 10.13
C SER A 221 -11.85 14.14 9.95
N GLU A 222 -10.88 13.83 10.82
CA GLU A 222 -9.51 14.35 10.74
C GLU A 222 -8.86 14.00 9.40
N LEU A 223 -9.02 12.75 8.93
CA LEU A 223 -8.48 12.32 7.64
C LEU A 223 -9.05 13.09 6.45
N ASN A 224 -10.35 13.36 6.46
CA ASN A 224 -10.99 14.13 5.39
C ASN A 224 -10.50 15.59 5.38
N ASP A 225 -10.35 16.20 6.55
CA ASP A 225 -9.80 17.56 6.69
C ASP A 225 -8.35 17.63 6.18
N ASP A 226 -7.49 16.72 6.64
CA ASP A 226 -6.09 16.64 6.18
C ASP A 226 -6.00 16.39 4.67
N PHE A 227 -6.87 15.53 4.14
CA PHE A 227 -6.85 15.20 2.72
C PHE A 227 -7.17 16.42 1.86
N VAL A 228 -8.20 17.19 2.23
CA VAL A 228 -8.52 18.45 1.55
C VAL A 228 -7.34 19.43 1.60
N GLU A 229 -6.68 19.57 2.75
CA GLU A 229 -5.49 20.44 2.87
C GLU A 229 -4.33 20.00 1.97
N ASN A 230 -4.16 18.69 1.77
CA ASN A 230 -3.12 18.14 0.91
C ASN A 230 -3.49 18.27 -0.57
N VAL A 231 -4.77 18.09 -0.94
CA VAL A 231 -5.26 18.29 -2.31
C VAL A 231 -5.02 19.72 -2.79
N ILE A 232 -5.23 20.72 -1.93
CA ILE A 232 -4.98 22.14 -2.25
C ILE A 232 -3.50 22.41 -2.60
N LYS A 233 -2.58 21.61 -2.04
CA LYS A 233 -1.14 21.74 -2.26
C LYS A 233 -0.64 20.85 -3.40
N ALA A 234 -1.49 19.99 -3.95
CA ALA A 234 -1.11 19.02 -4.97
C ALA A 234 -1.01 19.68 -6.35
N GLU A 235 -0.04 19.25 -7.15
CA GLU A 235 0.16 19.72 -8.53
C GLU A 235 -0.75 18.94 -9.51
N ILE A 236 -2.06 18.95 -9.26
CA ILE A 236 -3.06 18.28 -10.11
C ILE A 236 -3.82 19.35 -10.91
N PRO A 237 -4.05 19.16 -12.22
CA PRO A 237 -4.82 20.09 -13.03
C PRO A 237 -6.19 20.40 -12.42
N LEU A 238 -6.56 21.68 -12.34
CA LEU A 238 -7.81 22.12 -11.70
C LEU A 238 -9.06 21.49 -12.35
N ASP A 239 -9.06 21.35 -13.68
CA ASP A 239 -10.17 20.73 -14.42
C ASP A 239 -10.37 19.25 -14.05
N ASP A 240 -9.28 18.54 -13.74
CA ASP A 240 -9.34 17.16 -13.24
C ASP A 240 -9.79 17.13 -11.78
N LEU A 241 -9.25 18.02 -10.93
CA LEU A 241 -9.61 18.12 -9.51
C LEU A 241 -11.11 18.34 -9.27
N LEU A 242 -11.75 19.17 -10.10
CA LEU A 242 -13.19 19.44 -10.00
C LEU A 242 -14.07 18.23 -10.35
N LYS A 243 -13.48 17.18 -10.94
CA LYS A 243 -14.18 15.96 -11.38
C LYS A 243 -13.79 14.72 -10.58
N ILE A 244 -12.86 14.83 -9.62
CA ILE A 244 -12.44 13.71 -8.78
C ILE A 244 -12.78 14.04 -7.33
N SER A 245 -13.70 13.29 -6.75
CA SER A 245 -14.02 13.33 -5.33
C SER A 245 -13.47 12.08 -4.66
N ILE A 246 -12.59 12.25 -3.67
CA ILE A 246 -12.14 11.17 -2.79
C ILE A 246 -12.42 11.56 -1.34
N TYR A 247 -12.99 10.65 -0.57
CA TYR A 247 -13.15 10.83 0.88
C TYR A 247 -13.11 9.51 1.63
N PHE A 248 -12.81 9.60 2.93
CA PHE A 248 -12.81 8.49 3.86
C PHE A 248 -14.17 8.35 4.51
N SER A 249 -14.63 7.11 4.69
CA SER A 249 -15.92 6.80 5.31
C SER A 249 -15.88 5.48 6.08
N PHE A 250 -16.94 5.19 6.82
CA PHE A 250 -17.18 3.88 7.43
C PHE A 250 -17.76 2.91 6.42
N ASP A 251 -17.31 1.65 6.47
CA ASP A 251 -18.01 0.56 5.79
C ASP A 251 -19.34 0.32 6.51
N HIS A 252 -20.39 1.07 6.12
CA HIS A 252 -21.75 0.79 6.54
C HIS A 252 -22.24 -0.45 5.79
N GLN A 253 -21.86 -1.65 6.26
CA GLN A 253 -22.45 -2.90 5.76
C GLN A 253 -23.96 -3.04 6.08
N GLU A 254 -24.61 -2.03 6.68
CA GLU A 254 -26.03 -2.08 7.05
C GLU A 254 -27.01 -1.33 6.11
N SER A 255 -26.59 -0.82 4.95
CA SER A 255 -27.53 -0.13 4.04
C SER A 255 -27.46 -0.59 2.58
N ARG A 256 -27.24 -1.88 2.32
CA ARG A 256 -27.51 -2.51 1.02
C ARG A 256 -28.75 -3.42 1.02
N ASP A 257 -29.63 -3.24 2.00
CA ASP A 257 -31.00 -3.76 2.00
C ASP A 257 -32.00 -2.64 2.30
N VAL A 258 -32.15 -1.69 1.37
CA VAL A 258 -33.40 -0.91 1.27
C VAL A 258 -33.72 -0.68 -0.21
N ALA A 259 -34.64 -1.52 -0.69
CA ALA A 259 -35.59 -1.37 -1.81
C ALA A 259 -35.13 -0.73 -3.13
#